data_AF-A0AAW2Y8A2-F1
#
_entry.id   AF-A0AAW2Y8A2-F1
#
_cell.length_a   1.000
_cell.length_b   1.000
_cell.length_c   1.000
_cell.angle_alpha   90.00
_cell.angle_beta   90.00
_cell.angle_gamma   90.00
#
_symmetry.space_group_name_H-M   'P 1'
#
loop_
_entity.id
_entity.type
_entity.pdbx_description
1 polymer ?
#
loop_
_entity_poly.entity_id
_entity_poly.type
_entity_poly.pdbx_seq_one_letter_code
_entity_poly.pdbx_strand_id
1 'polypeptide(L)'
;MDVEKSTLCNFVVNFLLEENYLLSAFELLHELLEDGRGDQAIRLQILLRSNSVSSRSDLPLQLPPSENDEMKIVMSIAAEPQSILDEKDSLEKKLAVSEYELRVAQEDILKLKDELLKKFDSKDNSNGPDLDVSAKIEPVNQPMKRSISCSDLGPLKDNERLDINCAVKEYLLLAGYRLTAMTFYEEVDDQNWDVWQNSAACVPNALRQYYYQYLSSTAEGVEEKIAMLREIGRLKHEKHSLLKTKEMSDAQIIKMKKSIDALKKDVKEKENLVKGLKKTSESQRKELNDCRAEITSLKMHIEGALSGKILLLTTLHKCEHHLQGSIMKK
;
A
#
# COMPACT_ATOMS: atom_id res chain seq x y z
N MET A 1 -17.26 1.43 12.34
CA MET A 1 -15.83 1.22 12.62
C MET A 1 -15.59 0.36 13.88
N ASP A 2 -16.47 0.33 14.89
CA ASP A 2 -16.25 -0.50 16.08
C ASP A 2 -16.51 -2.00 15.92
N VAL A 3 -17.35 -2.39 14.95
CA VAL A 3 -17.69 -3.81 14.72
C VAL A 3 -16.47 -4.60 14.22
N GLU A 4 -15.75 -4.06 13.23
CA GLU A 4 -14.52 -4.67 12.67
C GLU A 4 -13.37 -4.70 13.69
N LYS A 5 -13.25 -3.65 14.52
CA LYS A 5 -12.28 -3.65 15.63
C LYS A 5 -12.62 -4.69 16.69
N SER A 6 -13.92 -4.90 16.94
CA SER A 6 -14.41 -5.91 17.87
C SER A 6 -14.20 -7.33 17.35
N THR A 7 -14.38 -7.58 16.05
CA THR A 7 -14.07 -8.88 15.45
C THR A 7 -12.58 -9.18 15.48
N LEU A 8 -11.72 -8.19 15.15
CA LEU A 8 -10.28 -8.37 15.18
C LEU A 8 -9.73 -8.64 16.59
N CYS A 9 -10.26 -7.95 17.60
CA CYS A 9 -9.91 -8.22 19.00
C CYS A 9 -10.24 -9.66 19.40
N ASN A 10 -11.37 -10.20 18.93
CA ASN A 10 -11.76 -11.59 19.22
C ASN A 10 -10.79 -12.60 18.59
N PHE A 11 -10.27 -12.33 17.39
CA PHE A 11 -9.27 -13.20 16.77
C PHE A 11 -7.96 -13.20 17.57
N VAL A 12 -7.53 -12.04 18.06
CA VAL A 12 -6.34 -11.94 18.92
C VAL A 12 -6.54 -12.68 20.23
N VAL A 13 -7.72 -12.56 20.86
CA VAL A 13 -8.04 -13.33 22.08
C VAL A 13 -7.96 -14.83 21.83
N ASN A 14 -8.58 -15.33 20.76
CA ASN A 14 -8.52 -16.75 20.44
C ASN A 14 -7.07 -17.20 20.18
N PHE A 15 -6.31 -16.40 19.43
CA PHE A 15 -4.91 -16.69 19.15
C PHE A 15 -4.04 -16.79 20.41
N LEU A 16 -4.16 -15.83 21.34
CA LEU A 16 -3.41 -15.85 22.59
C LEU A 16 -3.73 -17.09 23.44
N LEU A 17 -5.00 -17.53 23.42
CA LEU A 17 -5.42 -18.72 24.14
C LEU A 17 -5.00 -20.03 23.47
N GLU A 18 -5.02 -20.11 22.14
CA GLU A 18 -4.60 -21.29 21.37
C GLU A 18 -3.09 -21.53 21.47
N GLU A 19 -2.29 -20.45 21.43
CA GLU A 19 -0.83 -20.52 21.54
C GLU A 19 -0.31 -20.47 22.99
N ASN A 20 -1.22 -20.50 23.97
CA ASN A 20 -0.91 -20.54 25.41
C ASN A 20 -0.13 -19.30 25.94
N TYR A 21 -0.36 -18.12 25.34
CA TYR A 21 0.12 -16.83 25.84
C TYR A 21 -0.82 -16.29 26.92
N LEU A 22 -0.86 -17.00 28.05
CA LEU A 22 -1.82 -16.75 29.12
C LEU A 22 -1.58 -15.41 29.80
N LEU A 23 -0.32 -15.04 30.04
CA LEU A 23 0.01 -13.79 30.71
C LEU A 23 -0.43 -12.59 29.86
N SER A 24 -0.19 -12.66 28.56
CA SER A 24 -0.66 -11.68 27.57
C SER A 24 -2.18 -11.63 27.49
N ALA A 25 -2.87 -12.78 27.54
CA ALA A 25 -4.33 -12.83 27.55
C ALA A 25 -4.92 -12.20 28.82
N PHE A 26 -4.30 -12.41 29.98
CA PHE A 26 -4.71 -11.76 31.24
C PHE A 26 -4.47 -10.25 31.20
N GLU A 27 -3.34 -9.80 30.67
CA GLU A 27 -3.07 -8.36 30.55
C GLU A 27 -4.07 -7.68 29.60
N LEU A 28 -4.38 -8.34 28.48
CA LEU A 28 -5.39 -7.86 27.54
C LEU A 28 -6.76 -7.73 28.20
N LEU A 29 -7.12 -8.64 29.10
CA LEU A 29 -8.35 -8.56 29.89
C LEU A 29 -8.38 -7.32 30.77
N HIS A 30 -7.27 -6.98 31.41
CA HIS A 30 -7.18 -5.79 32.26
C HIS A 30 -7.31 -4.51 31.44
N GLU A 31 -6.54 -4.36 30.34
CA GLU A 31 -6.67 -3.19 29.46
C GLU A 31 -8.07 -3.10 28.81
N LEU A 32 -8.70 -4.24 28.49
CA LEU A 32 -10.09 -4.31 28.01
C LEU A 32 -11.11 -3.75 29.03
N LEU A 33 -10.92 -4.05 30.31
CA LEU A 33 -11.78 -3.60 31.40
C LEU A 33 -11.56 -2.11 31.69
N GLU A 34 -10.31 -1.66 31.70
CA GLU A 34 -9.95 -0.26 31.89
C GLU A 34 -10.47 0.65 30.76
N ASP A 35 -10.47 0.16 29.52
CA ASP A 35 -11.02 0.86 28.35
C ASP A 35 -12.56 0.83 28.28
N GLY A 36 -13.25 0.17 29.22
CA GLY A 36 -14.71 0.07 29.25
C GLY A 36 -15.30 -0.87 28.19
N ARG A 37 -14.50 -1.75 27.57
CA ARG A 37 -14.97 -2.75 26.58
C ARG A 37 -15.44 -4.03 27.26
N GLY A 38 -16.43 -3.89 28.14
CA GLY A 38 -16.95 -4.95 29.01
C GLY A 38 -17.38 -6.22 28.27
N ASP A 39 -18.01 -6.13 27.10
CA ASP A 39 -18.48 -7.30 26.36
C ASP A 39 -17.34 -8.23 25.90
N GLN A 40 -16.22 -7.64 25.49
CA GLN A 40 -15.03 -8.39 25.06
C GLN A 40 -14.27 -8.95 26.27
N ALA A 41 -14.19 -8.17 27.36
CA ALA A 41 -13.62 -8.62 28.63
C ALA A 41 -14.38 -9.82 29.21
N ILE A 42 -15.72 -9.76 29.24
CA ILE A 42 -16.58 -10.85 29.75
C ILE A 42 -16.36 -12.12 28.91
N ARG A 43 -16.28 -12.00 27.59
CA ARG A 43 -16.01 -13.16 26.72
C ARG A 43 -14.62 -13.76 26.97
N LEU A 44 -13.58 -12.92 27.06
CA LEU A 44 -12.22 -13.35 27.35
C LEU A 44 -12.16 -14.05 28.72
N GLN A 45 -12.83 -13.50 29.74
CA GLN A 45 -12.94 -14.11 31.06
C GLN A 45 -13.65 -15.47 31.04
N ILE A 46 -14.72 -15.62 30.25
CA ILE A 46 -15.40 -16.91 30.05
C ILE A 46 -14.49 -17.92 29.34
N LEU A 47 -13.73 -17.48 28.33
CA LEU A 47 -12.81 -18.35 27.59
C LEU A 47 -11.62 -18.79 28.45
N LEU A 48 -11.01 -17.89 29.22
CA LEU A 48 -10.00 -18.22 30.23
C LEU A 48 -10.54 -19.20 31.27
N ARG A 49 -11.76 -18.97 31.77
CA ARG A 49 -12.42 -19.90 32.70
C ARG A 49 -12.64 -21.26 32.05
N SER A 50 -13.09 -21.31 30.81
CA SER A 50 -13.36 -22.56 30.08
C SER A 50 -12.08 -23.35 29.76
N ASN A 51 -11.00 -22.67 29.37
CA ASN A 51 -9.69 -23.29 29.21
C ASN A 51 -9.09 -23.74 30.56
N SER A 52 -9.36 -23.01 31.65
CA SER A 52 -8.97 -23.43 32.99
C SER A 52 -9.78 -24.62 33.51
N VAL A 53 -11.01 -24.84 33.04
CA VAL A 53 -11.86 -25.98 33.45
C VAL A 53 -11.32 -27.31 32.91
N SER A 54 -10.54 -27.32 31.83
CA SER A 54 -9.79 -28.51 31.39
C SER A 54 -8.62 -28.86 32.33
N SER A 55 -8.25 -28.00 33.29
CA SER A 55 -7.17 -28.27 34.27
C SER A 55 -7.52 -27.89 35.72
N ARG A 56 -8.75 -27.47 36.00
CA ARG A 56 -9.21 -27.01 37.31
C ARG A 56 -10.73 -27.15 37.38
N SER A 57 -11.18 -28.38 37.65
CA SER A 57 -12.50 -28.61 38.21
C SER A 57 -12.56 -27.95 39.60
N ASP A 58 -13.59 -27.12 39.79
CA ASP A 58 -14.10 -26.58 41.06
C ASP A 58 -13.73 -25.10 41.36
N LEU A 59 -14.48 -24.18 40.76
CA LEU A 59 -14.79 -22.89 41.38
C LEU A 59 -16.31 -22.65 41.34
N PRO A 60 -16.97 -22.21 42.43
CA PRO A 60 -18.42 -22.08 42.45
C PRO A 60 -18.92 -20.94 41.54
N LEU A 61 -19.97 -21.21 40.78
CA LEU A 61 -20.71 -20.25 39.97
C LEU A 61 -21.31 -19.12 40.83
N GLN A 62 -21.09 -17.86 40.46
CA GLN A 62 -22.13 -16.80 40.48
C GLN A 62 -21.67 -15.54 39.70
N LEU A 63 -22.54 -15.02 38.82
CA LEU A 63 -22.53 -13.66 38.24
C LEU A 63 -23.32 -12.70 39.16
N PRO A 64 -23.27 -11.34 39.03
CA PRO A 64 -22.30 -10.44 38.37
C PRO A 64 -21.60 -9.47 39.38
N PRO A 65 -20.66 -8.57 38.97
CA PRO A 65 -19.71 -7.93 39.90
C PRO A 65 -20.26 -6.65 40.55
N SER A 66 -20.06 -6.53 41.86
CA SER A 66 -20.11 -5.28 42.62
C SER A 66 -18.70 -4.94 43.08
N GLU A 67 -18.31 -3.67 43.02
CA GLU A 67 -16.97 -3.11 43.32
C GLU A 67 -16.37 -3.51 44.69
N ASN A 68 -17.13 -4.16 45.57
CA ASN A 68 -16.65 -4.65 46.87
C ASN A 68 -15.97 -6.03 46.82
N ASP A 69 -16.12 -6.80 45.73
CA ASP A 69 -15.59 -8.17 45.65
C ASP A 69 -14.13 -8.25 45.16
N GLU A 70 -13.58 -7.22 44.52
CA GLU A 70 -12.14 -7.17 44.18
C GLU A 70 -11.26 -7.19 45.44
N MET A 71 -11.68 -6.44 46.47
CA MET A 71 -10.99 -6.42 47.76
C MET A 71 -11.12 -7.76 48.50
N LYS A 72 -12.19 -8.51 48.26
CA LYS A 72 -12.46 -9.82 48.86
C LYS A 72 -11.68 -10.95 48.17
N ILE A 73 -11.47 -10.88 46.86
CA ILE A 73 -10.61 -11.83 46.12
C ILE A 73 -9.15 -11.67 46.56
N VAL A 74 -8.66 -10.43 46.64
CA VAL A 74 -7.29 -10.13 47.11
C VAL A 74 -7.10 -10.57 48.57
N MET A 75 -8.11 -10.37 49.42
CA MET A 75 -8.08 -10.82 50.81
C MET A 75 -8.22 -12.35 50.96
N SER A 76 -8.94 -13.04 50.05
CA SER A 76 -9.04 -14.50 50.01
C SER A 76 -7.75 -15.18 49.55
N ILE A 77 -6.95 -14.52 48.69
CA ILE A 77 -5.61 -14.99 48.30
C ILE A 77 -4.64 -14.87 49.49
N ALA A 78 -4.87 -13.93 50.40
CA ALA A 78 -3.99 -13.66 51.54
C ALA A 78 -4.37 -14.42 52.84
N ALA A 79 -5.53 -15.07 52.93
CA ALA A 79 -6.13 -15.42 54.22
C ALA A 79 -5.79 -16.79 54.82
N GLU A 80 -5.30 -17.82 54.10
CA GLU A 80 -5.01 -19.10 54.79
C GLU A 80 -3.92 -19.97 54.12
N PRO A 81 -2.62 -19.75 54.44
CA PRO A 81 -1.52 -20.58 53.93
C PRO A 81 -1.61 -22.06 54.34
N GLN A 82 -2.30 -22.37 55.44
CA GLN A 82 -2.45 -23.72 55.97
C GLN A 82 -3.48 -24.55 55.17
N SER A 83 -4.59 -23.94 54.74
CA SER A 83 -5.62 -24.62 53.96
C SER A 83 -5.11 -25.09 52.60
N ILE A 84 -4.23 -24.32 51.96
CA ILE A 84 -3.63 -24.67 50.66
C ILE A 84 -2.64 -25.83 50.81
N LEU A 85 -1.91 -25.89 51.93
CA LEU A 85 -0.97 -26.98 52.22
C LEU A 85 -1.72 -28.29 52.47
N ASP A 86 -2.78 -28.26 53.27
CA ASP A 86 -3.64 -29.43 53.53
C ASP A 86 -4.33 -29.93 52.25
N GLU A 87 -4.74 -29.02 51.37
CA GLU A 87 -5.33 -29.37 50.07
C GLU A 87 -4.30 -29.98 49.11
N LYS A 88 -3.07 -29.44 49.07
CA LYS A 88 -1.95 -30.02 48.33
C LYS A 88 -1.66 -31.45 48.81
N ASP A 89 -1.53 -31.64 50.12
CA ASP A 89 -1.25 -32.95 50.71
C ASP A 89 -2.39 -33.96 50.44
N SER A 90 -3.64 -33.48 50.37
CA SER A 90 -4.80 -34.28 50.00
C SER A 90 -4.77 -34.70 48.52
N LEU A 91 -4.40 -33.78 47.62
CA LEU A 91 -4.24 -34.05 46.19
C LEU A 91 -3.08 -35.01 45.92
N GLU A 92 -1.96 -34.85 46.61
CA GLU A 92 -0.79 -35.74 46.47
C GLU A 92 -1.13 -37.18 46.88
N LYS A 93 -1.91 -37.37 47.96
CA LYS A 93 -2.42 -38.69 48.36
C LYS A 93 -3.36 -39.29 47.32
N LYS A 94 -4.28 -38.48 46.75
CA LYS A 94 -5.20 -38.95 45.69
C LYS A 94 -4.45 -39.34 44.41
N LEU A 95 -3.43 -38.57 44.04
CA LEU A 95 -2.57 -38.86 42.91
C LEU A 95 -1.83 -40.19 43.11
N ALA A 96 -1.22 -40.40 44.29
CA ALA A 96 -0.55 -41.66 44.60
C ALA A 96 -1.49 -42.89 44.54
N VAL A 97 -2.76 -42.74 44.95
CA VAL A 97 -3.76 -43.81 44.83
C VAL A 97 -4.10 -44.07 43.35
N SER A 98 -4.34 -43.02 42.56
CA SER A 98 -4.66 -43.18 41.14
C SER A 98 -3.51 -43.78 40.33
N GLU A 99 -2.26 -43.39 40.63
CA GLU A 99 -1.06 -43.99 40.02
C GLU A 99 -0.90 -45.47 40.38
N TYR A 100 -1.25 -45.86 41.61
CA TYR A 100 -1.26 -47.27 42.02
C TYR A 100 -2.33 -48.05 41.25
N GLU A 101 -3.56 -47.54 41.17
CA GLU A 101 -4.65 -48.18 40.41
C GLU A 101 -4.31 -48.30 38.92
N LEU A 102 -3.66 -47.28 38.35
CA LEU A 102 -3.16 -47.32 36.97
C LEU A 102 -2.11 -48.41 36.78
N ARG A 103 -1.16 -48.56 37.72
CA ARG A 103 -0.15 -49.62 37.66
C ARG A 103 -0.79 -51.01 37.71
N VAL A 104 -1.76 -51.21 38.61
CA VAL A 104 -2.53 -52.46 38.71
C VAL A 104 -3.27 -52.74 37.41
N ALA A 105 -3.96 -51.75 36.84
CA ALA A 105 -4.66 -51.90 35.57
C ALA A 105 -3.71 -52.21 34.40
N GLN A 106 -2.53 -51.60 34.37
CA GLN A 106 -1.50 -51.88 33.37
C GLN A 106 -0.95 -53.31 33.50
N GLU A 107 -0.70 -53.78 34.73
CA GLU A 107 -0.31 -55.17 34.98
C GLU A 107 -1.40 -56.16 34.57
N ASP A 108 -2.67 -55.85 34.82
CA ASP A 108 -3.78 -56.71 34.38
C ASP A 108 -3.95 -56.71 32.86
N ILE A 109 -3.74 -55.57 32.19
CA ILE A 109 -3.67 -55.51 30.72
C ILE A 109 -2.50 -56.37 30.21
N LEU A 110 -1.33 -56.31 30.85
CA LEU A 110 -0.18 -57.15 30.48
C LEU A 110 -0.50 -58.64 30.66
N LYS A 111 -1.09 -59.04 31.79
CA LYS A 111 -1.53 -60.43 32.02
C LYS A 111 -2.55 -60.89 30.98
N LEU A 112 -3.53 -60.06 30.65
CA LEU A 112 -4.53 -60.37 29.63
C LEU A 112 -3.89 -60.47 28.24
N LYS A 113 -2.93 -59.60 27.91
CA LYS A 113 -2.15 -59.69 26.67
C LYS A 113 -1.32 -60.97 26.62
N ASP A 114 -0.67 -61.36 27.72
CA ASP A 114 0.08 -62.60 27.82
C ASP A 114 -0.84 -63.83 27.73
N GLU A 115 -2.05 -63.78 28.31
CA GLU A 115 -3.03 -64.85 28.18
C GLU A 115 -3.57 -64.94 26.75
N LEU A 116 -3.77 -63.81 26.07
CA LEU A 116 -4.19 -63.75 24.67
C LEU A 116 -3.09 -64.25 23.73
N LEU A 117 -1.83 -63.87 23.99
CA LEU A 117 -0.65 -64.35 23.27
C LEU A 117 -0.48 -65.86 23.48
N LYS A 118 -0.60 -66.35 24.72
CA LYS A 118 -0.57 -67.78 25.04
C LYS A 118 -1.74 -68.55 24.40
N LYS A 119 -2.92 -67.93 24.26
CA LYS A 119 -4.06 -68.49 23.51
C LYS A 119 -3.83 -68.47 22.00
N PHE A 120 -3.09 -67.50 21.48
CA PHE A 120 -2.68 -67.42 20.07
C PHE A 120 -1.61 -68.47 19.76
N ASP A 121 -0.61 -68.64 20.63
CA ASP A 121 0.42 -69.69 20.52
C ASP A 121 -0.16 -71.10 20.77
N SER A 122 -1.29 -71.21 21.48
CA SER A 122 -2.06 -72.46 21.59
C SER A 122 -3.00 -72.69 20.39
N LYS A 123 -3.07 -71.72 19.46
CA LYS A 123 -3.93 -71.75 18.28
C LYS A 123 -3.14 -71.32 17.04
N ASP A 124 -2.05 -72.03 16.78
CA ASP A 124 -1.43 -72.04 15.46
C ASP A 124 -1.42 -73.46 14.87
N ASN A 125 -2.40 -73.67 14.00
CA ASN A 125 -2.23 -74.42 12.77
C ASN A 125 -2.95 -73.59 11.70
N SER A 126 -2.20 -72.74 11.01
CA SER A 126 -2.12 -72.64 9.53
C SER A 126 -2.18 -71.21 8.99
N ASN A 127 -1.04 -70.85 8.36
CA ASN A 127 -0.84 -69.99 7.18
C ASN A 127 -1.30 -68.53 7.29
N GLY A 128 -0.48 -67.49 7.07
CA GLY A 128 0.70 -67.33 6.20
C GLY A 128 0.54 -65.95 5.51
N PRO A 129 1.60 -65.12 5.39
CA PRO A 129 1.50 -63.67 5.18
C PRO A 129 1.71 -63.26 3.70
N ASP A 130 1.41 -62.00 3.34
CA ASP A 130 2.09 -61.35 2.21
C ASP A 130 2.27 -59.83 2.42
N LEU A 131 3.54 -59.44 2.33
CA LEU A 131 4.07 -58.08 2.15
C LEU A 131 4.55 -58.00 0.70
N ASP A 132 4.28 -56.92 -0.02
CA ASP A 132 5.21 -56.49 -1.08
C ASP A 132 5.24 -54.98 -1.30
N VAL A 133 6.46 -54.50 -1.54
CA VAL A 133 6.90 -53.11 -1.74
C VAL A 133 7.45 -53.03 -3.16
N SER A 134 7.07 -52.03 -3.97
CA SER A 134 8.01 -51.54 -5.00
C SER A 134 7.71 -50.16 -5.56
N ALA A 135 8.77 -49.37 -5.68
CA ALA A 135 8.85 -47.98 -6.12
C ALA A 135 8.94 -47.85 -7.66
N LYS A 136 8.56 -46.68 -8.21
CA LYS A 136 9.22 -46.05 -9.37
C LYS A 136 8.85 -44.56 -9.54
N ILE A 137 9.80 -43.86 -10.16
CA ILE A 137 10.08 -42.41 -10.16
C ILE A 137 9.36 -41.63 -11.29
N GLU A 138 9.08 -40.34 -11.02
CA GLU A 138 8.71 -39.14 -11.81
C GLU A 138 9.26 -38.97 -13.27
N PRO A 139 8.97 -37.87 -14.04
CA PRO A 139 8.00 -36.75 -13.88
C PRO A 139 7.22 -36.39 -15.19
N VAL A 140 6.29 -35.42 -15.16
CA VAL A 140 6.07 -34.36 -16.19
C VAL A 140 4.84 -33.47 -15.86
N ASN A 141 5.15 -32.21 -15.54
CA ASN A 141 4.42 -30.95 -15.70
C ASN A 141 2.94 -30.95 -16.10
N GLN A 142 2.05 -30.61 -15.16
CA GLN A 142 0.79 -29.91 -15.43
C GLN A 142 0.52 -28.84 -14.35
N PRO A 143 -0.07 -27.68 -14.71
CA PRO A 143 -0.15 -26.52 -13.84
C PRO A 143 -1.08 -26.80 -12.66
N MET A 144 -0.54 -26.58 -11.47
CA MET A 144 -1.17 -26.84 -10.19
C MET A 144 -2.40 -25.95 -9.99
N LYS A 145 -3.57 -26.42 -10.41
CA LYS A 145 -4.85 -25.95 -9.89
C LYS A 145 -5.10 -26.67 -8.56
N ARG A 146 -4.30 -26.34 -7.54
CA ARG A 146 -4.53 -26.80 -6.17
C ARG A 146 -5.66 -25.96 -5.59
N SER A 147 -6.88 -26.49 -5.61
CA SER A 147 -7.90 -26.15 -4.63
C SER A 147 -7.38 -26.61 -3.28
N ILE A 148 -6.79 -25.70 -2.52
CA ILE A 148 -6.30 -25.96 -1.16
C ILE A 148 -7.55 -26.13 -0.29
N SER A 149 -7.81 -27.37 0.10
CA SER A 149 -8.85 -27.74 1.03
C SER A 149 -8.57 -27.09 2.40
N CYS A 150 -9.63 -26.77 3.14
CA CYS A 150 -9.67 -26.00 4.39
C CYS A 150 -8.94 -26.63 5.61
N SER A 151 -7.93 -27.49 5.42
CA SER A 151 -7.26 -28.22 6.50
C SER A 151 -5.74 -28.34 6.32
N ASP A 152 -5.15 -27.61 5.37
CA ASP A 152 -3.79 -27.88 4.85
C ASP A 152 -2.66 -27.02 5.45
N LEU A 153 -2.95 -26.14 6.43
CA LEU A 153 -1.90 -25.28 7.02
C LEU A 153 -1.10 -25.96 8.14
N GLY A 154 -1.57 -27.11 8.64
CA GLY A 154 -0.86 -27.86 9.69
C GLY A 154 -0.63 -27.06 10.98
N PRO A 155 0.11 -27.62 11.95
CA PRO A 155 0.58 -26.86 13.10
C PRO A 155 1.46 -25.68 12.67
N LEU A 156 1.35 -24.55 13.36
CA LEU A 156 2.16 -23.35 13.08
C LEU A 156 3.65 -23.69 13.11
N LYS A 157 4.35 -23.36 12.02
CA LYS A 157 5.81 -23.44 11.96
C LYS A 157 6.43 -22.24 12.67
N ASP A 158 7.64 -22.39 13.21
CA ASP A 158 8.32 -21.34 13.98
C ASP A 158 8.46 -20.01 13.22
N ASN A 159 8.69 -20.06 11.91
CA ASN A 159 8.76 -18.87 11.06
C ASN A 159 7.39 -18.22 10.79
N GLU A 160 6.35 -19.03 10.65
CA GLU A 160 4.97 -18.57 10.48
C GLU A 160 4.45 -17.96 11.79
N ARG A 161 4.80 -18.57 12.92
CA ARG A 161 4.51 -18.08 14.27
C ARG A 161 5.18 -16.73 14.52
N LEU A 162 6.45 -16.57 14.18
CA LEU A 162 7.14 -15.27 14.23
C LEU A 162 6.39 -14.21 13.42
N ASP A 163 5.99 -14.55 12.19
CA ASP A 163 5.30 -13.59 11.31
C ASP A 163 3.94 -13.15 11.87
N ILE A 164 3.19 -14.09 12.46
CA ILE A 164 1.89 -13.83 13.08
C ILE A 164 2.06 -13.05 14.39
N ASN A 165 3.02 -13.44 15.22
CA ASN A 165 3.35 -12.76 16.46
C ASN A 165 3.71 -11.28 16.20
N CYS A 166 4.51 -11.00 15.17
CA CYS A 166 4.81 -9.63 14.74
C CYS A 166 3.55 -8.83 14.38
N ALA A 167 2.62 -9.43 13.62
CA ALA A 167 1.36 -8.78 13.26
C ALA A 167 0.44 -8.55 14.47
N VAL A 168 0.35 -9.51 15.40
CA VAL A 168 -0.42 -9.37 16.64
C VAL A 168 0.13 -8.24 17.51
N LYS A 169 1.46 -8.17 17.67
CA LYS A 169 2.12 -7.08 18.37
C LYS A 169 1.80 -5.71 17.75
N GLU A 170 1.88 -5.60 16.42
CA GLU A 170 1.56 -4.36 15.71
C GLU A 170 0.09 -3.97 15.91
N TYR A 171 -0.84 -4.93 15.84
CA TYR A 171 -2.25 -4.70 16.15
C TYR A 171 -2.45 -4.17 17.58
N LEU A 172 -1.85 -4.83 18.58
CA LEU A 172 -2.00 -4.44 19.99
C LEU A 172 -1.51 -2.99 20.20
N LEU A 173 -0.36 -2.63 19.61
CA LEU A 173 0.16 -1.26 19.66
C LEU A 173 -0.75 -0.25 18.96
N LEU A 174 -1.28 -0.58 17.78
CA LEU A 174 -2.20 0.29 17.04
C LEU A 174 -3.55 0.46 17.75
N ALA A 175 -4.01 -0.57 18.45
CA ALA A 175 -5.24 -0.57 19.21
C ALA A 175 -5.10 0.14 20.57
N GLY A 176 -3.88 0.40 21.02
CA GLY A 176 -3.59 1.11 22.27
C GLY A 176 -3.30 0.22 23.47
N TYR A 177 -3.27 -1.11 23.30
CA TYR A 177 -2.96 -2.09 24.35
C TYR A 177 -1.45 -2.21 24.55
N ARG A 178 -0.86 -1.16 25.11
CA ARG A 178 0.60 -1.02 25.20
C ARG A 178 1.18 -1.95 26.26
N LEU A 179 0.44 -2.17 27.36
CA LEU A 179 0.89 -3.05 28.43
C LEU A 179 0.81 -4.50 27.96
N THR A 180 -0.29 -4.90 27.31
CA THR A 180 -0.44 -6.20 26.65
C THR A 180 0.66 -6.41 25.62
N ALA A 181 0.95 -5.41 24.78
CA ALA A 181 2.02 -5.54 23.77
C ALA A 181 3.40 -5.73 24.41
N MET A 182 3.66 -5.11 25.57
CA MET A 182 4.89 -5.29 26.33
C MET A 182 4.96 -6.70 26.92
N THR A 183 3.90 -7.14 27.60
CA THR A 183 3.79 -8.48 28.18
C THR A 183 3.92 -9.57 27.11
N PHE A 184 3.30 -9.37 25.94
CA PHE A 184 3.40 -10.27 24.80
C PHE A 184 4.81 -10.36 24.22
N TYR A 185 5.56 -9.26 24.25
CA TYR A 185 6.96 -9.27 23.84
C TYR A 185 7.84 -10.04 24.82
N GLU A 186 7.54 -10.00 26.12
CA GLU A 186 8.29 -10.70 27.16
C GLU A 186 7.94 -12.19 27.27
N GLU A 187 6.68 -12.55 27.03
CA GLU A 187 6.20 -13.95 27.11
C GLU A 187 6.67 -14.80 25.91
N VAL A 188 7.01 -14.16 24.79
CA VAL A 188 7.56 -14.81 23.59
C VAL A 188 9.07 -14.55 23.52
N ASP A 189 9.82 -15.30 24.34
CA ASP A 189 11.27 -15.14 24.52
C ASP A 189 12.13 -15.95 23.52
N ASP A 190 11.51 -16.85 22.77
CA ASP A 190 12.15 -17.78 21.83
C ASP A 190 12.45 -17.16 20.45
N GLN A 191 11.97 -15.94 20.19
CA GLN A 191 11.94 -15.33 18.87
C GLN A 191 12.74 -14.03 18.78
N ASN A 192 13.50 -13.88 17.68
CA ASN A 192 14.19 -12.62 17.38
C ASN A 192 13.29 -11.68 16.58
N TRP A 193 12.62 -10.79 17.29
CA TRP A 193 11.70 -9.79 16.75
C TRP A 193 12.38 -8.68 15.90
N ASP A 194 13.70 -8.50 16.02
CA ASP A 194 14.46 -7.49 15.24
C ASP A 194 14.65 -7.88 13.77
N VAL A 195 14.30 -9.12 13.41
CA VAL A 195 14.35 -9.64 12.03
C VAL A 195 13.16 -9.17 11.20
N TRP A 196 12.13 -8.58 11.83
CA TRP A 196 10.97 -8.03 11.13
C TRP A 196 11.39 -6.85 10.24
N GLN A 197 11.68 -7.15 8.99
CA GLN A 197 12.04 -6.15 7.99
C GLN A 197 10.81 -5.28 7.73
N ASN A 198 10.72 -4.16 8.45
CA ASN A 198 9.75 -3.07 8.29
C ASN A 198 9.86 -2.36 6.92
N SER A 199 9.98 -3.12 5.83
CA SER A 199 9.77 -2.59 4.50
C SER A 199 8.28 -2.56 4.27
N ALA A 200 7.68 -1.38 4.38
CA ALA A 200 6.25 -1.14 4.12
C ALA A 200 5.76 -1.64 2.73
N ALA A 201 6.67 -2.09 1.87
CA ALA A 201 6.41 -2.66 0.56
C ALA A 201 6.29 -4.20 0.52
N CYS A 202 6.58 -4.94 1.60
CA CYS A 202 6.56 -6.40 1.57
C CYS A 202 5.88 -7.01 2.80
N VAL A 203 4.70 -7.61 2.59
CA VAL A 203 4.05 -8.47 3.58
C VAL A 203 4.75 -9.83 3.58
N PRO A 204 5.13 -10.37 4.77
CA PRO A 204 5.74 -11.69 4.90
C PRO A 204 4.95 -12.80 4.20
N ASN A 205 5.67 -13.85 3.82
CA ASN A 205 5.08 -14.93 3.02
C ASN A 205 4.03 -15.72 3.80
N ALA A 206 4.21 -15.91 5.12
CA ALA A 206 3.22 -16.61 5.95
C ALA A 206 1.90 -15.85 5.97
N LEU A 207 1.91 -14.57 6.36
CA LEU A 207 0.69 -13.74 6.43
C LEU A 207 -0.07 -13.69 5.09
N ARG A 208 0.67 -13.66 3.98
CA ARG A 208 0.07 -13.71 2.64
C ARG A 208 -0.68 -15.02 2.38
N GLN A 209 -0.10 -16.15 2.79
CA GLN A 209 -0.73 -17.46 2.64
C GLN A 209 -1.99 -17.57 3.50
N TYR A 210 -1.93 -17.14 4.77
CA TYR A 210 -3.10 -17.09 5.66
C TYR A 210 -4.20 -16.17 5.10
N TYR A 211 -3.84 -15.01 4.54
CA TYR A 211 -4.81 -14.12 3.89
C TYR A 211 -5.44 -14.75 2.64
N TYR A 212 -4.66 -15.42 1.77
CA TYR A 212 -5.24 -16.14 0.63
C TYR A 212 -6.14 -17.30 1.04
N GLN A 213 -5.81 -17.98 2.14
CA GLN A 213 -6.66 -19.00 2.72
C GLN A 213 -7.97 -18.39 3.24
N TYR A 214 -7.91 -17.28 3.96
CA TYR A 214 -9.08 -16.53 4.43
C TYR A 214 -10.01 -16.16 3.26
N LEU A 215 -9.46 -15.60 2.18
CA LEU A 215 -10.20 -15.26 0.96
C LEU A 215 -10.80 -16.46 0.22
N SER A 216 -10.38 -17.67 0.57
CA SER A 216 -10.83 -18.91 -0.07
C SER A 216 -11.73 -19.76 0.83
N SER A 217 -11.71 -19.54 2.15
CA SER A 217 -12.37 -20.40 3.14
C SER A 217 -13.61 -19.77 3.78
N THR A 218 -13.68 -18.45 3.79
CA THR A 218 -14.79 -17.71 4.43
C THR A 218 -15.69 -17.07 3.39
N ALA A 219 -17.00 -16.99 3.66
CA ALA A 219 -17.95 -16.34 2.75
C ALA A 219 -17.63 -14.85 2.57
N GLU A 220 -17.27 -14.18 3.66
CA GLU A 220 -16.82 -12.78 3.67
C GLU A 220 -15.55 -12.59 2.82
N GLY A 221 -14.54 -13.45 3.00
CA GLY A 221 -13.31 -13.40 2.21
C GLY A 221 -13.54 -13.66 0.71
N VAL A 222 -14.47 -14.56 0.36
CA VAL A 222 -14.83 -14.80 -1.05
C VAL A 222 -15.55 -13.59 -1.65
N GLU A 223 -16.43 -12.92 -0.89
CA GLU A 223 -17.09 -11.70 -1.32
C GLU A 223 -16.09 -10.55 -1.54
N GLU A 224 -15.15 -10.36 -0.61
CA GLU A 224 -14.06 -9.38 -0.72
C GLU A 224 -13.20 -9.66 -1.96
N LYS A 225 -12.87 -10.92 -2.21
CA LYS A 225 -12.14 -11.35 -3.42
C LYS A 225 -12.90 -11.00 -4.70
N ILE A 226 -14.21 -11.23 -4.73
CA ILE A 226 -15.06 -10.88 -5.89
C ILE A 226 -15.11 -9.35 -6.07
N ALA A 227 -15.23 -8.59 -4.99
CA ALA A 227 -15.21 -7.13 -5.02
C ALA A 227 -13.88 -6.59 -5.57
N MET A 228 -12.75 -7.11 -5.09
CA MET A 228 -11.42 -6.76 -5.60
C MET A 228 -11.27 -7.09 -7.09
N LEU A 229 -11.69 -8.28 -7.52
CA LEU A 229 -11.61 -8.68 -8.93
C LEU A 229 -12.48 -7.79 -9.83
N ARG A 230 -13.67 -7.40 -9.37
CA ARG A 230 -14.55 -6.45 -10.07
C ARG A 230 -13.88 -5.09 -10.24
N GLU A 231 -13.25 -4.60 -9.17
CA GLU A 231 -12.55 -3.31 -9.18
C GLU A 231 -11.33 -3.34 -10.09
N ILE A 232 -10.54 -4.42 -10.07
CA ILE A 232 -9.43 -4.63 -11.02
C ILE A 232 -9.94 -4.60 -12.47
N GLY A 233 -11.09 -5.23 -12.74
CA GLY A 233 -11.75 -5.18 -14.03
C GLY A 233 -12.13 -3.76 -14.45
N ARG A 234 -12.74 -3.00 -13.54
CA ARG A 234 -13.13 -1.60 -13.73
C ARG A 234 -11.92 -0.72 -14.03
N LEU A 235 -10.88 -0.79 -13.21
CA LEU A 235 -9.63 -0.04 -13.38
C LEU A 235 -8.92 -0.40 -14.69
N LYS A 236 -8.92 -1.67 -15.09
CA LYS A 236 -8.37 -2.10 -16.37
C LYS A 236 -9.12 -1.49 -17.55
N HIS A 237 -10.45 -1.44 -17.48
CA HIS A 237 -11.28 -0.82 -18.50
C HIS A 237 -11.06 0.70 -18.56
N GLU A 238 -11.03 1.37 -17.41
CA GLU A 238 -10.75 2.80 -17.30
C GLU A 238 -9.37 3.15 -17.88
N LYS A 239 -8.32 2.39 -17.51
CA LYS A 239 -6.97 2.53 -18.08
C LYS A 239 -6.98 2.44 -19.59
N HIS A 240 -7.72 1.50 -20.17
CA HIS A 240 -7.80 1.33 -21.62
C HIS A 240 -8.53 2.52 -22.29
N SER A 241 -9.63 3.00 -21.70
CA SER A 241 -10.36 4.18 -22.17
C SER A 241 -9.51 5.46 -22.14
N LEU A 242 -8.77 5.65 -21.04
CA LEU A 242 -7.84 6.77 -20.90
C LEU A 242 -6.69 6.70 -21.91
N LEU A 243 -6.14 5.51 -22.17
CA LEU A 243 -5.10 5.31 -23.17
C LEU A 243 -5.59 5.71 -24.57
N LYS A 244 -6.80 5.28 -24.96
CA LYS A 244 -7.40 5.65 -26.23
C LYS A 244 -7.63 7.17 -26.36
N THR A 245 -8.10 7.81 -25.28
CA THR A 245 -8.28 9.27 -25.24
C THR A 245 -6.93 9.99 -25.39
N LYS A 246 -5.89 9.50 -24.71
CA LYS A 246 -4.53 10.03 -24.83
C LYS A 246 -4.04 9.94 -26.28
N GLU A 247 -4.15 8.79 -26.92
CA GLU A 247 -3.73 8.61 -28.32
C GLU A 247 -4.43 9.59 -29.28
N MET A 248 -5.73 9.81 -29.08
CA MET A 248 -6.50 10.79 -29.86
C MET A 248 -6.01 12.23 -29.62
N SER A 249 -5.72 12.59 -28.37
CA SER A 249 -5.17 13.91 -28.03
C SER A 249 -3.76 14.11 -28.60
N ASP A 250 -2.91 13.08 -28.55
CA ASP A 250 -1.55 13.11 -29.12
C ASP A 250 -1.61 13.31 -30.64
N ALA A 251 -2.54 12.65 -31.34
CA ALA A 251 -2.78 12.86 -32.77
C ALA A 251 -3.21 14.31 -33.08
N GLN A 252 -4.06 14.91 -32.24
CA GLN A 252 -4.45 16.31 -32.37
C GLN A 252 -3.28 17.27 -32.13
N ILE A 253 -2.46 17.01 -31.11
CA ILE A 253 -1.24 17.78 -30.81
C ILE A 253 -0.29 17.74 -32.01
N ILE A 254 -0.07 16.56 -32.62
CA ILE A 254 0.77 16.42 -33.81
C ILE A 254 0.20 17.25 -34.98
N LYS A 255 -1.12 17.20 -35.21
CA LYS A 255 -1.78 17.98 -36.27
C LYS A 255 -1.61 19.49 -36.03
N MET A 256 -1.87 19.97 -34.82
CA MET A 256 -1.71 21.38 -34.46
C MET A 256 -0.25 21.82 -34.58
N LYS A 257 0.71 21.01 -34.13
CA LYS A 257 2.14 21.28 -34.26
C LYS A 257 2.55 21.48 -35.72
N LYS A 258 2.12 20.59 -36.63
CA LYS A 258 2.35 20.74 -38.07
C LYS A 258 1.75 22.03 -38.63
N SER A 259 0.55 22.41 -38.18
CA SER A 259 -0.09 23.66 -38.59
C SER A 259 0.67 24.89 -38.10
N ILE A 260 1.18 24.87 -36.87
CA ILE A 260 2.01 25.94 -36.30
C ILE A 260 3.31 26.08 -37.09
N ASP A 261 3.98 24.97 -37.42
CA ASP A 261 5.22 25.00 -38.19
C ASP A 261 5.01 25.54 -39.61
N ALA A 262 3.90 25.19 -40.26
CA ALA A 262 3.51 25.74 -41.55
C ALA A 262 3.25 27.26 -41.48
N LEU A 263 2.49 27.73 -40.48
CA LEU A 263 2.23 29.15 -40.28
C LEU A 263 3.51 29.93 -39.94
N LYS A 264 4.41 29.37 -39.13
CA LYS A 264 5.72 29.98 -38.86
C LYS A 264 6.54 30.16 -40.13
N LYS A 265 6.50 29.18 -41.04
CA LYS A 265 7.17 29.29 -42.34
C LYS A 265 6.57 30.39 -43.20
N ASP A 266 5.24 30.47 -43.31
CA ASP A 266 4.55 31.53 -44.06
C ASP A 266 4.86 32.93 -43.49
N VAL A 267 4.81 33.09 -42.17
CA VAL A 267 5.19 34.35 -41.50
C VAL A 267 6.62 34.76 -41.87
N LYS A 268 7.57 33.83 -41.87
CA LYS A 268 8.97 34.09 -42.26
C LYS A 268 9.10 34.49 -43.73
N GLU A 269 8.34 33.86 -44.63
CA GLU A 269 8.30 34.22 -46.04
C GLU A 269 7.72 35.63 -46.25
N LYS A 270 6.63 35.97 -45.55
CA LYS A 270 6.02 37.30 -45.57
C LYS A 270 6.96 38.37 -44.99
N GLU A 271 7.69 38.09 -43.91
CA GLU A 271 8.70 39.00 -43.36
C GLU A 271 9.81 39.30 -44.39
N ASN A 272 10.27 38.29 -45.13
CA ASN A 272 11.28 38.47 -46.17
C ASN A 272 10.74 39.35 -47.31
N LEU A 273 9.48 39.14 -47.73
CA LEU A 273 8.82 39.96 -48.74
C LEU A 273 8.71 41.42 -48.28
N VAL A 274 8.29 41.66 -47.03
CA VAL A 274 8.19 43.01 -46.43
C VAL A 274 9.57 43.69 -46.40
N LYS A 275 10.63 42.98 -46.02
CA LYS A 275 12.01 43.51 -46.06
C LYS A 275 12.42 43.91 -47.48
N GLY A 276 12.10 43.08 -48.47
CA GLY A 276 12.35 43.37 -49.89
C GLY A 276 11.62 44.62 -50.36
N LEU A 277 10.31 44.70 -50.11
CA LEU A 277 9.49 45.87 -50.46
C LEU A 277 9.96 47.15 -49.77
N LYS A 278 10.36 47.06 -48.50
CA LYS A 278 10.92 48.20 -47.75
C LYS A 278 12.19 48.74 -48.43
N LYS A 279 13.11 47.86 -48.82
CA LYS A 279 14.35 48.26 -49.52
C LYS A 279 14.04 48.92 -50.86
N THR A 280 13.10 48.38 -51.64
CA THR A 280 12.66 48.97 -52.92
C THR A 280 12.04 50.35 -52.70
N SER A 281 11.16 50.50 -51.71
CA SER A 281 10.54 51.77 -51.36
C SER A 281 11.56 52.82 -50.91
N GLU A 282 12.57 52.42 -50.13
CA GLU A 282 13.67 53.29 -49.72
C GLU A 282 14.52 53.76 -50.92
N SER A 283 14.80 52.88 -51.89
CA SER A 283 15.49 53.24 -53.14
C SER A 283 14.69 54.25 -53.95
N GLN A 284 13.40 53.99 -54.17
CA GLN A 284 12.51 54.89 -54.92
C GLN A 284 12.41 56.27 -54.25
N ARG A 285 12.35 56.32 -52.91
CA ARG A 285 12.34 57.59 -52.18
C ARG A 285 13.64 58.36 -52.35
N LYS A 286 14.78 57.65 -52.40
CA LYS A 286 16.09 58.28 -52.67
C LYS A 286 16.15 58.84 -54.09
N GLU A 287 15.76 58.05 -55.09
CA GLU A 287 15.70 58.48 -56.50
C GLU A 287 14.79 59.71 -56.66
N LEU A 288 13.61 59.72 -56.04
CA LEU A 288 12.73 60.89 -56.07
C LEU A 288 13.36 62.14 -55.43
N ASN A 289 14.09 61.98 -54.33
CA ASN A 289 14.80 63.09 -53.69
C ASN A 289 15.94 63.61 -54.58
N ASP A 290 16.67 62.72 -55.24
CA ASP A 290 17.75 63.08 -56.18
C ASP A 290 17.16 63.84 -57.38
N CYS A 291 16.06 63.35 -57.98
CA CYS A 291 15.32 64.07 -59.02
C CYS A 291 14.81 65.44 -58.54
N ARG A 292 14.30 65.54 -57.31
CA ARG A 292 13.83 66.81 -56.74
C ARG A 292 14.97 67.80 -56.55
N ALA A 293 16.15 67.34 -56.14
CA ALA A 293 17.34 68.17 -56.02
C ALA A 293 17.82 68.66 -57.40
N GLU A 294 17.82 67.79 -58.41
CA GLU A 294 18.14 68.15 -59.79
C GLU A 294 17.16 69.20 -60.35
N ILE A 295 15.85 69.01 -60.16
CA ILE A 295 14.83 70.00 -60.54
C ILE A 295 15.11 71.35 -59.86
N THR A 296 15.48 71.34 -58.58
CA THR A 296 15.79 72.58 -57.85
C THR A 296 17.04 73.26 -58.39
N SER A 297 18.10 72.50 -58.69
CA SER A 297 19.34 72.99 -59.30
C SER A 297 19.08 73.60 -60.70
N LEU A 298 18.33 72.89 -61.54
CA LEU A 298 17.92 73.37 -62.86
C LEU A 298 17.08 74.64 -62.75
N LYS A 299 16.15 74.69 -61.79
CA LYS A 299 15.33 75.89 -61.53
C LYS A 299 16.20 77.09 -61.15
N MET A 300 17.18 76.90 -60.25
CA MET A 300 18.15 77.93 -59.86
C MET A 300 18.99 78.42 -61.05
N HIS A 301 19.46 77.51 -61.91
CA HIS A 301 20.21 77.88 -63.13
C HIS A 301 19.34 78.70 -64.09
N ILE A 302 18.08 78.32 -64.29
CA ILE A 302 17.14 79.07 -65.15
C ILE A 302 16.90 80.48 -64.58
N GLU A 303 16.62 80.60 -63.29
CA GLU A 303 16.42 81.90 -62.64
C GLU A 303 17.69 82.78 -62.69
N GLY A 304 18.87 82.18 -62.49
CA GLY A 304 20.16 82.87 -62.64
C GLY A 304 20.41 83.36 -64.07
N ALA A 305 20.13 82.52 -65.08
CA ALA A 305 20.26 82.89 -66.49
C ALA A 305 19.28 84.03 -66.87
N LEU A 306 18.05 84.00 -66.37
CA LEU A 306 17.06 85.06 -66.57
C LEU A 306 17.50 86.37 -65.89
N SER A 307 18.00 86.30 -64.66
CA SER A 307 18.51 87.47 -63.93
C SER A 307 19.70 88.11 -64.65
N GLY A 308 20.67 87.30 -65.12
CA GLY A 308 21.81 87.79 -65.91
C GLY A 308 21.39 88.41 -67.25
N LYS A 309 20.36 87.86 -67.91
CA LYS A 309 19.80 88.42 -69.15
C LYS A 309 19.11 89.76 -68.91
N ILE A 310 18.39 89.90 -67.80
CA ILE A 310 17.77 91.17 -67.38
C ILE A 310 18.84 92.22 -67.05
N LEU A 311 19.93 91.83 -66.38
CA LEU A 311 21.06 92.71 -66.07
C LEU A 311 21.77 93.19 -67.36
N LEU A 312 22.01 92.29 -68.32
CA LEU A 312 22.59 92.65 -69.60
C LEU A 312 21.69 93.60 -70.40
N LEU A 313 20.38 93.34 -70.44
CA LEU A 313 19.40 94.24 -71.05
C LEU A 313 19.38 95.63 -70.40
N THR A 314 19.47 95.72 -69.07
CA THR A 314 19.56 97.01 -68.37
C THR A 314 20.88 97.73 -68.64
N THR A 315 22.00 97.02 -68.78
CA THR A 315 23.28 97.64 -69.17
C THR A 315 23.33 98.11 -70.62
N LEU A 316 22.73 97.35 -71.55
CA LEU A 316 22.59 97.75 -72.96
C LEU A 316 21.69 99.00 -73.09
N HIS A 317 20.57 99.03 -72.38
CA HIS A 317 19.69 100.21 -72.35
C HIS A 317 20.40 101.44 -71.77
N LYS A 318 21.29 101.25 -70.78
CA LYS A 318 22.14 102.33 -70.23
C LYS A 318 23.18 102.83 -71.24
N CYS A 319 23.77 101.94 -72.03
CA CYS A 319 24.70 102.29 -73.11
C CYS A 319 24.01 102.98 -74.30
N GLU A 320 22.80 102.56 -74.67
CA GLU A 320 22.00 103.21 -75.73
C GLU A 320 21.62 104.64 -75.33
N HIS A 321 21.22 104.87 -74.08
CA HIS A 321 21.01 106.22 -73.55
C HIS A 321 22.30 107.07 -73.57
N HIS A 322 23.47 106.47 -73.35
CA HIS A 322 24.75 107.18 -73.40
C HIS A 322 25.21 107.47 -74.83
N LEU A 323 24.84 106.65 -75.82
CA LEU A 323 25.11 106.90 -77.25
C LEU A 323 24.14 107.93 -77.85
N GLN A 324 22.85 107.90 -77.48
CA GLN A 324 21.89 108.92 -77.92
C GLN A 324 22.22 110.32 -77.38
N GLY A 325 22.85 110.42 -76.20
CA GLY A 325 23.36 111.70 -75.69
C GLY A 325 24.57 112.28 -76.43
N SER A 326 25.36 111.43 -77.11
CA SER A 326 26.56 111.87 -77.85
C SER A 326 26.29 112.23 -79.31
N ILE A 327 25.23 111.70 -79.93
CA ILE A 327 24.86 112.02 -81.33
C ILE A 327 24.14 113.38 -81.44
N MET A 328 23.64 113.94 -80.33
CA MET A 328 23.03 115.28 -80.30
C MET A 328 24.03 116.44 -80.13
N LYS A 329 25.34 116.17 -80.18
CA LYS A 329 26.42 117.17 -80.13
C LYS A 329 27.47 116.94 -81.21
N LYS A 330 27.13 117.18 -82.48
CA LYS A 330 28.03 117.80 -83.48
C LYS A 330 27.32 118.07 -84.79
#